data_AF-A0A4U3M7K3-F1
#
_entry.id   AF-A0A4U3M7K3-F1
#
_cell.length_a   1.000
_cell.length_b   1.000
_cell.length_c   1.000
_cell.angle_alpha   90.00
_cell.angle_beta   90.00
_cell.angle_gamma   90.00
#
_symmetry.space_group_name_H-M   'P 1'
#
loop_
_entity.id
_entity.type
_entity.pdbx_description
1 polymer ?
#
loop_
_entity_poly.entity_id
_entity_poly.type
_entity_poly.pdbx_seq_one_letter_code
_entity_poly.pdbx_strand_id
1 'polypeptide(L)'
;MAKLFAYQIGQNPRIQTDLLVDPQLFEDEHGCAGGVGFGLADCVQTGMFTDIEVIKRYLHEATYVFINGDFDRLSYLEIGMALSLGKTLYVITMNPNVTKEDLGIPFDNATIEFLSPSAFTERIHET
;
A
#
# COMPACT_ATOMS: atom_id res chain seq x y z
N MET A 1 17.30 17.36 -4.21
CA MET A 1 16.43 16.40 -3.52
C MET A 1 15.54 15.76 -4.56
N ALA A 2 15.53 14.43 -4.64
CA ALA A 2 14.53 13.75 -5.47
C ALA A 2 13.16 14.06 -4.86
N LYS A 3 12.19 14.41 -5.70
CA LYS A 3 10.84 14.66 -5.24
C LYS A 3 10.27 13.32 -4.72
N LEU A 4 9.97 13.25 -3.43
CA LEU A 4 9.43 12.06 -2.81
C LEU A 4 8.11 11.70 -3.50
N PHE A 5 8.00 10.46 -3.99
CA PHE A 5 6.83 10.00 -4.73
C PHE A 5 6.39 8.64 -4.21
N ALA A 6 5.11 8.52 -3.88
CA ALA A 6 4.54 7.33 -3.31
C ALA A 6 3.39 6.76 -4.17
N TYR A 7 3.20 5.46 -4.06
CA TYR A 7 2.08 4.74 -4.65
C TYR A 7 1.32 4.01 -3.53
N GLN A 8 0.09 4.43 -3.29
CA GLN A 8 -0.83 3.78 -2.37
C GLN A 8 -1.62 2.70 -3.12
N ILE A 9 -1.42 1.44 -2.74
CA ILE A 9 -2.23 0.34 -3.21
C ILE A 9 -3.37 0.12 -2.21
N GLY A 10 -4.60 0.03 -2.70
CA GLY A 10 -5.80 -0.19 -1.89
C GLY A 10 -7.03 -0.42 -2.76
N GLN A 11 -8.23 -0.31 -2.18
CA GLN A 11 -9.46 -0.42 -2.95
C GLN A 11 -9.56 0.69 -4.00
N ASN A 12 -10.07 0.36 -5.19
CA ASN A 12 -10.33 1.38 -6.19
C ASN A 12 -11.55 2.24 -5.79
N PRO A 13 -11.38 3.54 -5.46
CA PRO A 13 -12.48 4.37 -4.97
C PRO A 13 -13.52 4.71 -6.05
N ARG A 14 -13.23 4.41 -7.32
CA ARG A 14 -14.12 4.67 -8.46
C ARG A 14 -14.98 3.47 -8.84
N ILE A 15 -14.71 2.29 -8.26
CA ILE A 15 -15.40 1.05 -8.60
C ILE A 15 -15.83 0.37 -7.31
N GLN A 16 -17.11 0.03 -7.20
CA GLN A 16 -17.57 -0.79 -6.10
C GLN A 16 -17.09 -2.23 -6.32
N THR A 17 -16.22 -2.70 -5.43
CA THR A 17 -15.60 -4.02 -5.47
C THR A 17 -15.81 -4.73 -4.13
N ASP A 18 -15.96 -6.05 -4.18
CA ASP A 18 -15.97 -6.86 -2.96
C ASP A 18 -14.59 -6.83 -2.32
N LEU A 19 -14.56 -6.62 -1.01
CA LEU A 19 -13.35 -6.68 -0.22
C LEU A 19 -12.80 -8.12 -0.18
N LEU A 20 -11.49 -8.24 -0.34
CA LEU A 20 -10.80 -9.54 -0.34
C LEU A 20 -10.17 -9.89 1.01
N VAL A 21 -9.99 -8.90 1.88
CA VAL A 21 -9.51 -9.08 3.26
C VAL A 21 -10.41 -8.31 4.21
N ASP A 22 -10.32 -8.63 5.50
CA ASP A 22 -11.02 -7.91 6.57
C ASP A 22 -10.30 -6.58 6.89
N PRO A 23 -10.96 -5.41 6.70
CA PRO A 23 -10.39 -4.11 7.05
C PRO A 23 -9.95 -4.00 8.51
N GLN A 24 -10.61 -4.74 9.42
CA GLN A 24 -10.30 -4.71 10.85
C GLN A 24 -8.89 -5.23 11.16
N LEU A 25 -8.26 -5.94 10.22
CA LEU A 25 -6.86 -6.31 10.34
C LEU A 25 -5.96 -5.08 10.53
N PHE A 26 -6.33 -3.91 10.02
CA PHE A 26 -5.52 -2.69 10.07
C PHE A 26 -5.72 -1.85 11.34
N GLU A 27 -6.70 -2.19 12.15
CA GLU A 27 -7.12 -1.46 13.35
C GLU A 27 -6.37 -1.94 14.61
N ASP A 28 -6.16 -1.08 15.59
CA ASP A 28 -5.67 -1.51 16.91
C ASP A 28 -6.73 -2.29 17.71
N GLU A 29 -6.38 -2.69 18.93
CA GLU A 29 -7.29 -3.40 19.86
C GLU A 29 -8.55 -2.59 20.25
N HIS A 30 -8.60 -1.31 19.91
CA HIS A 30 -9.73 -0.41 20.16
C HIS A 30 -10.53 -0.09 18.89
N GLY A 31 -10.17 -0.69 17.74
CA GLY A 31 -10.81 -0.40 16.45
C GLY A 31 -10.32 0.91 15.82
N CYS A 32 -9.18 1.45 16.24
CA CYS A 32 -8.63 2.66 15.66
C CYS A 32 -7.75 2.34 14.45
N ALA A 33 -8.13 2.85 13.28
CA ALA A 33 -7.26 2.91 12.12
C ALA A 33 -6.40 4.18 12.13
N GLY A 34 -5.15 4.06 11.73
CA GLY A 34 -4.24 5.20 11.60
C GLY A 34 -4.04 5.60 10.14
N GLY A 35 -3.98 6.90 9.88
CA GLY A 35 -3.74 7.46 8.54
C GLY A 35 -2.28 7.85 8.33
N VAL A 36 -1.82 7.79 7.08
CA VAL A 36 -0.55 8.39 6.65
C VAL A 36 -0.83 9.45 5.60
N GLY A 37 -0.25 10.63 5.80
CA GLY A 37 -0.38 11.76 4.89
C GLY A 37 0.87 11.93 4.05
N PHE A 38 0.76 11.66 2.76
CA PHE A 38 1.64 12.25 1.75
C PHE A 38 0.87 13.46 1.20
N GLY A 39 1.48 14.65 1.15
CA GLY A 39 0.81 15.82 0.58
C GLY A 39 0.18 15.50 -0.79
N LEU A 40 -0.95 16.15 -1.13
CA LEU A 40 -1.82 15.80 -2.27
C LEU A 40 -1.13 15.63 -3.64
N ALA A 41 0.09 16.15 -3.83
CA ALA A 41 0.82 16.13 -5.11
C ALA A 41 1.83 14.98 -5.25
N ASP A 42 2.07 14.20 -4.19
CA ASP A 42 3.21 13.28 -4.07
C ASP A 42 2.80 11.81 -3.89
N CYS A 43 1.51 11.51 -4.03
CA CYS A 43 0.96 10.15 -3.94
C CYS A 43 -0.04 9.85 -5.04
N VAL A 44 0.20 8.77 -5.78
CA VAL A 44 -0.79 8.13 -6.66
C VAL A 44 -1.45 7.00 -5.89
N GLN A 45 -2.75 6.78 -6.08
CA GLN A 45 -3.45 5.64 -5.49
C GLN A 45 -4.12 4.75 -6.54
N THR A 46 -4.42 3.50 -6.17
CA THR A 46 -5.22 2.57 -6.96
C THR A 46 -6.47 3.26 -7.54
N GLY A 47 -6.74 3.01 -8.82
CA GLY A 47 -7.91 3.58 -9.51
C GLY A 47 -7.73 4.99 -10.05
N MET A 48 -6.62 5.68 -9.78
CA MET A 48 -6.31 6.96 -10.44
C MET A 48 -6.09 6.78 -11.95
N PHE A 49 -5.46 5.67 -12.35
CA PHE A 49 -5.19 5.30 -13.74
C PHE A 49 -5.87 3.98 -14.10
N THR A 50 -6.24 3.82 -15.37
CA THR A 50 -6.80 2.58 -15.92
C THR A 50 -5.88 1.90 -16.93
N ASP A 51 -4.82 2.61 -17.37
CA ASP A 51 -3.83 2.10 -18.31
C ASP A 51 -2.72 1.37 -17.55
N ILE A 52 -2.51 0.09 -17.89
CA ILE A 52 -1.55 -0.79 -17.22
C ILE A 52 -0.10 -0.33 -17.38
N GLU A 53 0.27 0.23 -18.53
CA GLU A 53 1.64 0.72 -18.75
C GLU A 53 1.89 2.00 -17.97
N VAL A 54 0.87 2.84 -17.81
CA VAL A 54 0.93 4.01 -16.93
C VAL A 54 1.09 3.58 -15.46
N ILE A 55 0.29 2.62 -15.00
CA ILE A 55 0.39 2.07 -13.63
C ILE A 55 1.78 1.49 -13.38
N LYS A 56 2.29 0.65 -14.28
CA LYS A 56 3.64 0.07 -14.17
C LYS A 56 4.72 1.14 -14.09
N ARG A 57 4.63 2.20 -14.90
CA ARG A 57 5.58 3.31 -14.85
C ARG A 57 5.56 4.01 -13.49
N TYR A 58 4.39 4.34 -12.96
CA TYR A 58 4.29 4.99 -11.65
C TYR A 58 4.74 4.07 -10.51
N LEU A 59 4.39 2.78 -10.52
CA LEU A 59 4.92 1.82 -9.56
C LEU A 59 6.45 1.73 -9.62
N HIS A 60 7.03 1.75 -10.83
CA HIS A 60 8.47 1.75 -11.01
C HIS A 60 9.14 3.06 -10.53
N GLU A 61 8.53 4.21 -10.75
CA GLU A 61 9.04 5.52 -10.32
C GLU A 61 8.84 5.79 -8.82
N ALA A 62 7.87 5.13 -8.18
CA ALA A 62 7.57 5.29 -6.76
C ALA A 62 8.77 4.94 -5.88
N THR A 63 9.12 5.87 -4.99
CA THR A 63 10.07 5.65 -3.89
C THR A 63 9.45 4.72 -2.86
N TYR A 64 8.17 4.94 -2.54
CA TYR A 64 7.42 4.17 -1.56
C TYR A 64 6.19 3.54 -2.21
N VAL A 65 6.05 2.21 -2.10
CA VAL A 65 4.81 1.51 -2.45
C VAL A 65 4.22 0.98 -1.15
N PHE A 66 3.01 1.41 -0.80
CA PHE A 66 2.44 1.10 0.50
C PHE A 66 0.97 0.74 0.40
N ILE A 67 0.48 0.05 1.42
CA ILE A 67 -0.91 -0.35 1.60
C ILE A 67 -1.37 0.11 2.99
N ASN A 68 -2.59 0.63 3.06
CA ASN A 68 -3.25 0.94 4.32
C ASN A 68 -4.77 0.75 4.15
N GLY A 69 -5.33 -0.22 4.87
CA GLY A 69 -6.76 -0.51 4.84
C GLY A 69 -7.15 -1.51 3.76
N ASP A 70 -8.14 -1.16 2.95
CA ASP A 70 -8.96 -2.10 2.19
C ASP A 70 -8.30 -2.62 0.91
N PHE A 71 -8.55 -3.89 0.57
CA PHE A 71 -8.08 -4.53 -0.66
C PHE A 71 -9.20 -5.06 -1.51
N ASP A 72 -9.00 -4.96 -2.82
CA ASP A 72 -9.81 -5.60 -3.83
C ASP A 72 -8.93 -6.31 -4.88
N ARG A 73 -9.58 -6.83 -5.93
CA ARG A 73 -8.89 -7.56 -7.00
C ARG A 73 -7.84 -6.71 -7.74
N LEU A 74 -8.07 -5.40 -7.86
CA LEU A 74 -7.10 -4.49 -8.49
C LEU A 74 -5.91 -4.24 -7.56
N SER A 75 -6.13 -4.19 -6.25
CA SER A 75 -5.03 -4.12 -5.28
C SER A 75 -4.05 -5.28 -5.45
N TYR A 76 -4.53 -6.53 -5.59
CA TYR A 76 -3.64 -7.68 -5.81
C TYR A 76 -2.89 -7.64 -7.14
N LEU A 77 -3.53 -7.11 -8.19
CA LEU A 77 -2.85 -6.89 -9.48
C LEU A 77 -1.68 -5.91 -9.30
N GLU A 78 -1.92 -4.78 -8.64
CA GLU A 78 -0.89 -3.77 -8.37
C GLU A 78 0.20 -4.28 -7.41
N ILE A 79 -0.16 -5.05 -6.40
CA ILE A 79 0.80 -5.74 -5.51
C ILE A 79 1.70 -6.67 -6.34
N GLY A 80 1.12 -7.51 -7.19
CA GLY A 80 1.89 -8.41 -8.05
C GLY A 80 2.85 -7.67 -8.98
N MET A 81 2.42 -6.54 -9.56
CA MET A 81 3.27 -5.69 -10.38
C MET A 81 4.40 -5.05 -9.57
N ALA A 82 4.09 -4.46 -8.42
CA ALA A 82 5.07 -3.80 -7.55
C ALA A 82 6.17 -4.79 -7.12
N LEU A 83 5.76 -5.97 -6.65
CA LEU A 83 6.68 -7.03 -6.22
C LEU A 83 7.52 -7.55 -7.39
N SER A 84 6.94 -7.71 -8.58
CA SER A 84 7.68 -8.13 -9.78
C SER A 84 8.73 -7.09 -10.22
N LEU A 85 8.53 -5.81 -9.89
CA LEU A 85 9.49 -4.73 -10.12
C LEU A 85 10.55 -4.64 -9.01
N GLY A 86 10.54 -5.55 -8.03
CA GLY A 86 11.47 -5.56 -6.90
C GLY A 86 11.21 -4.45 -5.89
N LYS A 87 9.99 -3.91 -5.83
CA LYS A 87 9.61 -2.90 -4.83
C LYS A 87 9.38 -3.55 -3.47
N THR A 88 9.80 -2.84 -2.42
CA THR A 88 9.34 -3.14 -1.07
C THR A 88 7.89 -2.69 -0.91
N LEU A 89 7.05 -3.58 -0.41
CA LEU A 89 5.67 -3.29 -0.06
C LEU A 89 5.61 -2.93 1.43
N TYR A 90 5.24 -1.68 1.74
CA TYR A 90 5.05 -1.22 3.11
C TYR A 90 3.60 -1.43 3.54
N VAL A 91 3.37 -2.34 4.48
CA VAL A 91 2.08 -2.54 5.12
C VAL A 91 1.98 -1.61 6.31
N ILE A 92 1.11 -0.61 6.19
CA ILE A 92 0.91 0.37 7.25
C ILE A 92 -0.31 -0.05 8.04
N THR A 93 -0.11 -0.45 9.29
CA THR A 93 -1.16 -0.98 10.15
C THR A 93 -0.97 -0.52 11.60
N MET A 94 -2.07 -0.31 12.31
CA MET A 94 -2.04 -0.11 13.77
C MET A 94 -1.98 -1.44 14.53
N ASN A 95 -2.29 -2.56 13.86
CA ASN A 95 -2.24 -3.89 14.43
C ASN A 95 -0.84 -4.52 14.27
N PRO A 96 -0.08 -4.73 15.36
CA PRO A 96 1.27 -5.27 15.30
C PRO A 96 1.29 -6.78 14.96
N ASN A 97 0.13 -7.44 14.97
CA ASN A 97 0.03 -8.89 14.78
C ASN A 97 -0.30 -9.28 13.34
N VAL A 98 -0.56 -8.32 12.45
CA VAL A 98 -0.86 -8.64 11.04
C VAL A 98 0.37 -9.23 10.38
N THR A 99 0.14 -10.32 9.68
CA THR A 99 1.16 -11.05 8.93
C THR A 99 0.84 -11.03 7.43
N LYS A 100 1.77 -11.51 6.61
CA LYS A 100 1.55 -11.64 5.17
C LYS A 100 0.46 -12.67 4.85
N GLU A 101 0.32 -13.67 5.73
CA GLU A 101 -0.68 -14.73 5.63
C GLU A 101 -2.10 -14.18 5.80
N ASP A 102 -2.29 -13.26 6.74
CA ASP A 102 -3.59 -12.59 6.97
C ASP A 102 -4.02 -11.76 5.75
N LEU A 103 -3.05 -11.19 5.04
CA LEU A 103 -3.27 -10.42 3.82
C LEU A 103 -3.47 -11.31 2.59
N GLY A 104 -3.34 -12.64 2.71
CA GLY A 104 -3.50 -13.56 1.58
C GLY A 104 -2.53 -13.31 0.43
N ILE A 105 -1.35 -12.73 0.69
CA ILE A 105 -0.35 -12.39 -0.33
C ILE A 105 0.52 -13.63 -0.61
N PRO A 106 0.39 -14.30 -1.78
CA PRO A 106 1.00 -15.61 -2.02
C PRO A 106 2.48 -15.55 -2.47
N PHE A 107 3.16 -14.42 -2.27
CA PHE A 107 4.49 -14.17 -2.83
C PHE A 107 5.59 -14.40 -1.79
N ASP A 108 6.18 -15.60 -1.79
CA ASP A 108 7.20 -15.98 -0.79
C ASP A 108 8.49 -15.15 -0.84
N ASN A 109 8.86 -14.65 -2.02
CA ASN A 109 10.07 -13.84 -2.23
C ASN A 109 9.82 -12.33 -2.14
N ALA A 110 8.63 -11.92 -1.72
CA ALA A 110 8.27 -10.50 -1.60
C ALA A 110 8.99 -9.83 -0.41
N THR A 111 9.56 -8.65 -0.63
CA THR A 111 10.02 -7.80 0.46
C THR A 111 8.83 -7.02 1.00
N ILE A 112 8.28 -7.47 2.12
CA ILE A 112 7.13 -6.86 2.79
C ILE A 112 7.58 -6.37 4.16
N GLU A 113 7.33 -5.10 4.46
CA GLU A 113 7.65 -4.49 5.76
C GLU A 113 6.38 -3.98 6.43
N PHE A 114 6.17 -4.40 7.67
CA PHE A 114 5.02 -3.97 8.49
C PHE A 114 5.46 -2.80 9.38
N LEU A 115 4.78 -1.67 9.28
CA LEU A 115 5.11 -0.45 10.00
C LEU A 115 3.85 0.18 10.59
N SER A 116 4.00 0.82 11.76
CA SER A 116 2.97 1.73 12.24
C SER A 116 2.91 2.98 11.36
N PRO A 117 1.77 3.69 11.33
CA PRO A 117 1.65 4.98 10.64
C PRO A 117 2.72 6.00 11.05
N SER A 118 3.07 6.04 12.35
CA SER A 118 4.12 6.92 12.87
C SER A 118 5.50 6.54 12.34
N ALA A 119 5.87 5.26 12.42
CA ALA A 119 7.16 4.77 11.94
C ALA A 119 7.35 5.01 10.43
N PHE A 120 6.28 4.83 9.66
CA PHE A 120 6.33 5.11 8.23
C PHE A 120 6.43 6.60 7.94
N THR A 121 5.72 7.45 8.69
CA THR A 121 5.82 8.91 8.59
C THR A 121 7.23 9.41 8.91
N GLU A 122 7.88 8.85 9.93
CA GLU A 122 9.27 9.17 10.26
C GLU A 122 10.21 8.81 9.10
N ARG A 123 10.08 7.61 8.55
CA ARG A 123 10.89 7.14 7.41
C ARG A 123 10.79 8.04 6.19
N ILE A 124 9.58 8.51 5.87
CA ILE A 124 9.34 9.44 4.76
C ILE A 124 10.10 10.77 4.96
N HIS A 125 10.16 11.27 6.20
CA HIS A 125 10.83 12.54 6.51
C HIS A 125 12.36 12.44 6.59
N GLU A 126 12.91 11.24 6.78
CA GLU A 126 14.35 10.99 6.79
C GLU A 126 14.99 10.95 5.38
N THR A 127 14.17 10.90 4.33
CA THR A 127 14.61 10.72 2.92
C THR A 127 14.63 12.03 2.14
#